data_AF-G5RX71-F1
#
_entry.id   AF-G5RX71-F1
#
_cell.length_a   1.000
_cell.length_b   1.000
_cell.length_c   1.000
_cell.angle_alpha   90.00
_cell.angle_beta   90.00
_cell.angle_gamma   90.00
#
_symmetry.space_group_name_H-M   'P 1'
#
loop_
_entity.id
_entity.type
_entity.pdbx_description
1 polymer ?
#
loop_
_entity_poly.entity_id
_entity_poly.type
_entity_poly.pdbx_seq_one_letter_code
_entity_poly.pdbx_strand_id
1 'polypeptide(L)' 'ALSASRLIVTKDLAQCVAISNQYGPEHLIIQTRNARDLVDAITSAGSVFLGDWSRR' A
#
# COMPACT_ATOMS: atom_id res chain seq x y z
N ALA A 1 -2.57 -15.59 -13.23
CA ALA A 1 -2.54 -14.35 -12.43
C ALA A 1 -1.83 -14.56 -11.09
N LEU A 2 -2.24 -15.53 -10.26
CA LEU A 2 -1.60 -15.79 -8.95
C LEU A 2 -0.10 -16.11 -9.01
N SER A 3 0.39 -16.69 -10.12
CA SER A 3 1.81 -17.03 -10.27
C SER A 3 2.76 -15.82 -10.28
N ALA A 4 2.23 -14.61 -10.52
CA ALA A 4 3.00 -13.36 -10.46
C ALA A 4 2.76 -12.58 -9.16
N SER A 5 1.89 -13.07 -8.27
CA SER A 5 1.64 -12.44 -6.97
C SER A 5 2.83 -12.63 -6.05
N ARG A 6 3.22 -11.57 -5.32
CA ARG A 6 4.25 -11.64 -4.30
C ARG A 6 3.67 -11.28 -2.94
N LEU A 7 3.99 -12.10 -1.95
CA LEU A 7 3.76 -11.79 -0.55
C LEU A 7 5.11 -11.38 0.04
N ILE A 8 5.16 -10.19 0.61
CA ILE A 8 6.38 -9.62 1.19
C ILE A 8 6.09 -9.36 2.66
N VAL A 9 6.85 -10.02 3.53
CA VAL A 9 6.81 -9.75 4.98
C VAL A 9 7.89 -8.72 5.28
N THR A 10 7.49 -7.60 5.87
CA THR A 10 8.38 -6.53 6.30
C THR A 10 8.41 -6.45 7.82
N LYS A 11 9.39 -5.72 8.35
CA LYS A 11 9.54 -5.50 9.79
C LYS A 11 8.47 -4.55 10.33
N ASP A 12 8.12 -3.52 9.56
CA ASP A 12 7.22 -2.46 9.96
C ASP A 12 6.49 -1.83 8.75
N LEU A 13 5.53 -0.95 9.05
CA LEU A 13 4.74 -0.23 8.05
C LEU A 13 5.56 0.79 7.25
N ALA A 14 6.61 1.38 7.84
CA ALA A 14 7.48 2.31 7.14
C ALA A 14 8.22 1.60 6.00
N GLN A 15 8.70 0.37 6.25
CA GLN A 15 9.31 -0.47 5.24
C GLN A 15 8.30 -0.90 4.15
N CYS A 16 7.04 -1.19 4.51
CA CYS A 16 5.98 -1.43 3.52
C CYS A 16 5.82 -0.23 2.57
N VAL A 17 5.74 0.98 3.13
CA VAL A 17 5.59 2.22 2.36
C VAL A 17 6.77 2.45 1.44
N ALA A 18 8.00 2.26 1.92
CA ALA A 18 9.21 2.42 1.11
C ALA A 18 9.22 1.45 -0.10
N ILE A 19 8.87 0.19 0.12
CA ILE A 19 8.77 -0.81 -0.95
C ILE A 19 7.67 -0.43 -1.94
N SER A 20 6.51 0.00 -1.44
CA SER A 20 5.40 0.43 -2.30
C SER A 20 5.78 1.62 -3.16
N ASN A 21 6.40 2.66 -2.58
CA ASN A 21 6.84 3.84 -3.33
C ASN A 21 7.90 3.50 -4.38
N GLN A 22 8.82 2.57 -4.08
CA GLN A 22 9.81 2.11 -5.05
C GLN A 22 9.17 1.29 -6.18
N TYR A 23 8.16 0.49 -5.87
CA TYR A 23 7.44 -0.31 -6.85
C TYR A 23 6.51 0.53 -7.74
N GLY A 24 5.93 1.61 -7.20
CA GLY A 24 5.03 2.52 -7.93
C GLY A 24 3.77 1.82 -8.47
N PRO A 25 2.97 1.16 -7.61
CA PRO A 25 1.80 0.41 -8.07
C PRO A 25 0.73 1.31 -8.72
N GLU A 26 0.07 0.81 -9.75
CA GLU A 26 -1.13 1.45 -10.32
C GLU A 26 -2.25 1.57 -9.26
N HIS A 27 -2.43 0.52 -8.46
CA HIS A 27 -3.43 0.46 -7.39
C HIS A 27 -2.77 0.02 -6.07
N LEU A 28 -2.84 0.86 -5.05
CA LEU A 28 -2.33 0.61 -3.70
C LEU A 28 -3.51 0.49 -2.72
N ILE A 29 -3.56 -0.59 -1.95
CA ILE A 29 -4.59 -0.80 -0.92
C ILE A 29 -3.89 -0.86 0.44
N ILE A 30 -4.26 0.04 1.35
CA ILE A 30 -3.71 0.12 2.71
C ILE A 30 -4.82 -0.24 3.71
N GLN A 31 -4.76 -1.47 4.22
CA GLN A 31 -5.65 -1.98 5.27
C GLN A 31 -4.94 -1.96 6.63
N THR A 32 -4.76 -0.78 7.19
CA THR A 32 -4.16 -0.60 8.51
C THR A 32 -5.05 0.30 9.37
N ARG A 33 -4.91 0.20 10.70
CA ARG A 33 -5.70 1.04 11.63
C ARG A 33 -5.42 2.54 11.44
N ASN A 34 -4.22 2.89 11.02
CA ASN A 34 -3.77 4.27 10.81
C ASN A 34 -3.43 4.53 9.33
N ALA A 35 -4.31 4.10 8.42
CA ALA A 35 -4.05 4.20 6.98
C ALA A 35 -3.85 5.65 6.51
N ARG A 36 -4.53 6.63 7.13
CA ARG A 36 -4.41 8.06 6.79
C ARG A 36 -2.99 8.60 6.99
N ASP A 37 -2.34 8.24 8.11
CA ASP A 37 -0.97 8.70 8.40
C ASP A 37 0.05 8.13 7.39
N LEU A 38 -0.26 6.99 6.78
CA LEU A 38 0.60 6.36 5.78
C LEU A 38 0.44 6.99 4.39
N VAL A 39 -0.70 7.63 4.09
CA VAL A 39 -0.96 8.29 2.81
C VAL A 39 -0.01 9.43 2.57
N ASP A 40 0.26 10.23 3.59
CA ASP A 40 1.18 11.36 3.51
C ASP A 40 2.61 10.91 3.17
N ALA A 41 2.94 9.64 3.47
CA ALA A 41 4.21 9.03 3.13
C ALA A 41 4.22 8.32 1.76
N ILE A 42 3.07 8.20 1.07
CA ILE A 42 3.01 7.64 -0.29
C ILE A 42 3.36 8.72 -1.31
N THR A 43 4.41 8.47 -2.10
CA THR A 43 4.89 9.40 -3.12
C THR A 43 4.62 8.90 -4.54
N SER A 44 4.37 7.60 -4.71
CA SER A 44 4.16 6.99 -6.03
C SER A 44 3.12 5.88 -5.94
N ALA A 45 1.87 6.21 -6.32
CA ALA A 45 0.78 5.27 -6.51
C ALA A 45 -0.26 5.90 -7.45
N GLY A 46 -0.79 5.14 -8.41
CA GLY A 46 -1.82 5.65 -9.33
C GLY A 46 -3.16 5.93 -8.64
N SER A 47 -3.58 5.01 -7.77
CA SER A 47 -4.78 5.14 -6.94
C SER A 47 -4.54 4.50 -5.57
N VAL A 48 -4.93 5.18 -4.50
CA VAL A 48 -4.76 4.71 -3.12
C VAL A 48 -6.12 4.47 -2.48
N PHE A 49 -6.34 3.25 -2.00
CA PHE A 49 -7.56 2.81 -1.30
C PHE A 49 -7.24 2.62 0.18
N LEU A 50 -8.04 3.24 1.06
CA LEU A 50 -7.77 3.31 2.50
C LEU A 50 -8.88 2.66 3.32
N GLY A 51 -8.50 1.66 4.13
CA GLY A 51 -9.39 1.02 5.11
C GLY A 51 -10.56 0.23 4.51
N ASP A 52 -11.45 -0.24 5.39
CA ASP A 52 -12.65 -1.02 5.04
C ASP A 52 -13.68 -0.26 4.20
N TRP A 53 -13.55 1.07 4.08
CA TRP A 53 -14.55 1.94 3.46
C TRP A 53 -14.30 2.24 1.98
N SER A 54 -13.22 1.73 1.39
CA SER A 54 -12.88 2.01 -0.01
C SER A 54 -13.66 1.18 -1.04
N ARG A 55 -14.78 0.56 -0.62
CA ARG A 55 -15.68 -0.20 -1.48
C ARG A 55 -17.00 0.55 -1.65
N ARG A 56 -17.01 1.62 -2.44
CA ARG A 56 -18.19 2.06 -3.20
C ARG A 56 -17.75 2.59 -4.55
#